data_AF-A0A7W1UK08-F1
#
_entry.id   AF-A0A7W1UK08-F1
#
_cell.length_a   1.000
_cell.length_b   1.000
_cell.length_c   1.000
_cell.angle_alpha   90.00
_cell.angle_beta   90.00
_cell.angle_gamma   90.00
#
_symmetry.space_group_name_H-M   'P 1'
#
loop_
_entity.id
_entity.type
_entity.pdbx_description
1 polymer ?
#
loop_
_entity_poly.entity_id
_entity_poly.type
_entity_poly.pdbx_seq_one_letter_code
_entity_poly.pdbx_strand_id
1 'polypeptide(L)'
;MIHLLRSAPKQFAPWCLVAMALAGPPTLGAQGPQGPLWESYSRAAEVLRQALDAHGGAAAIRGLGAASFRWEGEDYAPTQGRVPSAAWDTTGNARSTTQDVRADLARNRYIFDREFRFPGGYLNAFRVVGNGRDLVSYNPYPARGMGGTTYQRDTTGVPARRNLASAGANMPVLLLRGALARSATLRYLGETSDGGVREEAITYTTQDGDLATLYFDAATHRLTRREEMGLGSLGDEVNSYRYTDYRVVAGFAVPHRLEVRWNGYLTNRSRLVSFAPSAELPDSLLGVPTSYTAATPAAPPAVVRVSDHLAYMERIGGGYRVLVADTDEGLVVVDAPLSPEISETAIALIEKTFPGRPIRYVVITHHHGDHISGIPAFAARGATILVGAGSEDYLRRMTTVTRTIGRLGTPPAPTPAAPPPHPASSPSPDAARSGVGPGRLKSSTLAPPPTPRPCWRCTFPHSGCSSRAICCGSTSTAAPSPRPKQRATWIGSSGASVWTSRPLVLCTG
;
A
#
# COMPACT_ATOMS: atom_id res chain seq x y z
N MET A 1 68.84 -80.15 -34.71
CA MET A 1 69.01 -79.55 -33.37
C MET A 1 70.30 -78.74 -33.40
N ILE A 2 70.18 -77.43 -33.56
CA ILE A 2 71.21 -76.48 -33.99
C ILE A 2 71.16 -75.29 -33.01
N HIS A 3 72.35 -74.89 -32.50
CA HIS A 3 72.80 -73.54 -32.07
C HIS A 3 72.01 -72.76 -30.99
N LEU A 4 72.53 -71.80 -30.23
CA LEU A 4 73.87 -71.24 -29.87
C LEU A 4 73.59 -70.16 -28.79
N LEU A 5 74.53 -69.98 -27.84
CA LEU A 5 74.96 -68.69 -27.23
C LEU A 5 73.93 -67.94 -26.33
N ARG A 6 74.26 -67.21 -25.25
CA ARG A 6 75.47 -66.44 -24.92
C ARG A 6 75.39 -65.89 -23.47
N SER A 7 76.57 -65.64 -22.90
CA SER A 7 76.96 -64.53 -21.97
C SER A 7 76.30 -64.34 -20.60
N ALA A 8 76.98 -64.77 -19.52
CA ALA A 8 77.92 -64.01 -18.65
C ALA A 8 77.47 -62.63 -18.05
N PRO A 9 78.16 -62.08 -17.01
CA PRO A 9 77.68 -61.97 -15.62
C PRO A 9 77.61 -60.50 -15.13
N LYS A 10 77.05 -60.22 -13.93
CA LYS A 10 77.36 -59.05 -13.06
C LYS A 10 76.49 -59.07 -11.78
N GLN A 11 77.11 -59.20 -10.60
CA GLN A 11 77.51 -58.12 -9.68
C GLN A 11 76.36 -57.59 -8.79
N PHE A 12 76.60 -57.69 -7.49
CA PHE A 12 75.74 -57.31 -6.37
C PHE A 12 75.33 -55.83 -6.37
N ALA A 13 74.07 -55.55 -6.02
CA ALA A 13 73.62 -54.28 -5.48
C ALA A 13 72.64 -54.56 -4.31
N PRO A 14 72.80 -53.93 -3.13
CA PRO A 14 71.87 -54.09 -2.03
C PRO A 14 70.63 -53.23 -2.27
N TRP A 15 69.45 -53.84 -2.10
CA TRP A 15 68.16 -53.15 -2.19
C TRP A 15 67.99 -52.24 -0.98
N CYS A 16 68.04 -50.92 -1.20
CA CYS A 16 67.56 -49.93 -0.26
C CYS A 16 66.03 -50.09 -0.11
N LEU A 17 65.58 -50.61 1.03
CA LEU A 17 64.20 -50.51 1.49
C LEU A 17 63.87 -49.03 1.72
N VAL A 18 63.21 -48.41 0.73
CA VAL A 18 62.54 -47.13 0.90
C VAL A 18 61.34 -47.38 1.82
N ALA A 19 61.44 -46.94 3.07
CA ALA A 19 60.27 -46.81 3.93
C ALA A 19 59.36 -45.72 3.34
N MET A 20 58.33 -46.13 2.59
CA MET A 20 57.20 -45.25 2.30
C MET A 20 56.51 -44.93 3.63
N ALA A 21 56.81 -43.76 4.18
CA ALA A 21 55.94 -43.15 5.17
C ALA A 21 54.56 -42.99 4.52
N LEU A 22 53.59 -43.79 4.96
CA LEU A 22 52.19 -43.58 4.66
C LEU A 22 51.79 -42.23 5.27
N ALA A 23 51.95 -41.15 4.52
CA ALA A 23 51.26 -39.91 4.80
C ALA A 23 49.77 -40.25 4.70
N GLY A 24 49.09 -40.32 5.85
CA GLY A 24 47.62 -40.40 5.87
C GLY A 24 47.04 -39.29 5.00
N PRO A 25 45.85 -39.50 4.39
CA PRO A 25 45.22 -38.44 3.61
C PRO A 25 45.18 -37.17 4.47
N PRO A 26 45.48 -35.99 3.89
CA PRO A 26 45.39 -34.75 4.64
C PRO A 26 44.01 -34.72 5.29
N THR A 27 43.98 -34.62 6.61
CA THR A 27 42.75 -34.31 7.33
C THR A 27 42.32 -32.96 6.80
N LEU A 28 41.37 -32.96 5.87
CA LEU A 28 40.61 -31.77 5.51
C LEU A 28 39.92 -31.33 6.80
N GLY A 29 40.61 -30.52 7.60
CA GLY A 29 40.01 -29.83 8.73
C GLY A 29 38.82 -29.07 8.17
N ALA A 30 37.64 -29.28 8.75
CA ALA A 30 36.43 -28.61 8.31
C ALA A 30 36.68 -27.09 8.35
N GLN A 31 36.82 -26.47 7.18
CA GLN A 31 36.95 -25.02 7.09
C GLN A 31 35.59 -24.42 7.43
N GLY A 32 35.53 -23.65 8.52
CA GLY A 32 34.34 -22.90 8.87
C GLY A 32 33.99 -21.85 7.79
N PRO A 33 32.73 -21.40 7.73
CA PRO A 33 32.34 -20.30 6.84
C PRO A 33 33.15 -19.03 7.14
N GLN A 34 33.52 -18.29 6.09
CA GLN A 34 34.35 -17.09 6.15
C GLN A 34 33.87 -16.04 5.15
N GLY A 35 34.36 -14.80 5.31
CA GLY A 35 34.13 -13.69 4.40
C GLY A 35 32.94 -12.78 4.77
N PRO A 36 32.74 -11.68 4.02
CA PRO A 36 31.84 -10.60 4.43
C PRO A 36 30.39 -11.02 4.63
N LEU A 37 29.91 -12.00 3.86
CA LEU A 37 28.57 -12.54 4.00
C LEU A 37 28.38 -13.26 5.34
N TRP A 38 29.37 -14.07 5.73
CA TRP A 38 29.35 -14.77 7.01
C TRP A 38 29.47 -13.78 8.16
N GLU A 39 30.37 -12.80 8.07
CA GLU A 39 30.53 -11.74 9.08
C GLU A 39 29.22 -10.95 9.30
N SER A 40 28.56 -10.53 8.22
CA SER A 40 27.25 -9.85 8.29
C SER A 40 26.18 -10.72 8.93
N TYR A 41 26.10 -12.00 8.55
CA TYR A 41 25.16 -12.95 9.14
C TYR A 41 25.45 -13.17 10.63
N SER A 42 26.70 -13.46 11.00
CA SER A 42 27.11 -13.73 12.38
C SER A 42 26.84 -12.55 13.29
N ARG A 43 27.10 -11.32 12.83
CA ARG A 43 26.77 -10.11 13.59
C ARG A 43 25.26 -9.95 13.76
N ALA A 44 24.47 -10.14 12.70
CA ALA A 44 23.02 -10.04 12.81
C ALA A 44 22.40 -11.13 13.68
N ALA A 45 22.93 -12.35 13.64
CA ALA A 45 22.50 -13.45 14.50
C ALA A 45 22.74 -13.14 15.97
N GLU A 46 23.87 -12.50 16.31
CA GLU A 46 24.16 -12.06 17.67
C GLU A 46 23.21 -10.94 18.12
N VAL A 47 22.97 -9.93 17.29
CA VAL A 47 22.00 -8.86 17.59
C VAL A 47 20.59 -9.45 17.80
N LEU A 48 20.15 -10.37 16.94
CA LEU A 48 18.86 -11.03 17.10
C LEU A 48 18.82 -11.86 18.40
N ARG A 49 19.89 -12.55 18.77
CA ARG A 49 19.96 -13.32 20.02
C ARG A 49 19.77 -12.41 21.23
N GLN A 50 20.51 -11.30 21.30
CA GLN A 50 20.38 -10.31 22.36
C GLN A 50 18.97 -9.72 22.41
N ALA A 51 18.39 -9.45 21.25
CA ALA A 51 17.01 -8.99 21.15
C ALA A 51 16.01 -10.04 21.66
N LEU A 52 16.16 -11.32 21.30
CA LEU A 52 15.30 -12.39 21.80
C LEU A 52 15.39 -12.48 23.32
N ASP A 53 16.60 -12.45 23.89
CA ASP A 53 16.84 -12.48 25.33
C ASP A 53 16.17 -11.29 26.03
N ALA A 54 16.28 -10.08 25.46
CA ALA A 54 15.58 -8.93 25.98
C ALA A 54 14.06 -9.18 25.98
N HIS A 55 13.46 -9.71 24.91
CA HIS A 55 12.00 -9.77 24.73
C HIS A 55 11.27 -10.97 25.35
N GLY A 56 11.95 -11.78 26.16
CA GLY A 56 11.36 -12.93 26.86
C GLY A 56 12.05 -14.27 26.57
N GLY A 57 13.12 -14.25 25.78
CA GLY A 57 13.95 -15.42 25.47
C GLY A 57 13.52 -16.14 24.20
N ALA A 58 14.52 -16.71 23.50
CA ALA A 58 14.32 -17.38 22.21
C ALA A 58 13.34 -18.57 22.29
N ALA A 59 13.38 -19.35 23.38
CA ALA A 59 12.51 -20.51 23.56
C ALA A 59 11.03 -20.10 23.67
N ALA A 60 10.73 -19.09 24.49
CA ALA A 60 9.35 -18.58 24.67
C ALA A 60 8.81 -17.97 23.38
N ILE A 61 9.60 -17.12 22.70
CA ILE A 61 9.21 -16.47 21.45
C ILE A 61 8.99 -17.49 20.33
N ARG A 62 9.86 -18.51 20.20
CA ARG A 62 9.68 -19.62 19.24
C ARG A 62 8.42 -20.43 19.57
N GLY A 63 8.18 -20.67 20.86
CA GLY A 63 7.08 -21.47 21.38
C GLY A 63 5.70 -20.79 21.33
N LEU A 64 5.62 -19.51 20.95
CA LEU A 64 4.35 -18.81 20.75
C LEU A 64 3.51 -19.51 19.67
N GLY A 65 2.54 -20.30 20.12
CA GLY A 65 1.55 -20.97 19.28
C GLY A 65 0.34 -20.08 18.97
N ALA A 66 0.08 -19.06 19.80
CA ALA A 66 -1.00 -18.11 19.61
C ALA A 66 -0.66 -16.75 20.25
N ALA A 67 -1.33 -15.69 19.82
CA ALA A 67 -1.25 -14.37 20.43
C ALA A 67 -2.52 -13.55 20.17
N SER A 68 -2.90 -12.72 21.14
CA SER A 68 -3.92 -11.71 20.97
C SER A 68 -3.45 -10.36 21.47
N PHE A 69 -3.82 -9.30 20.79
CA PHE A 69 -3.47 -7.94 21.18
C PHE A 69 -4.41 -6.90 20.57
N ARG A 70 -4.55 -5.79 21.29
CA ARG A 70 -5.40 -4.67 20.87
C ARG A 70 -4.64 -3.36 20.96
N TRP A 71 -4.66 -2.60 19.86
CA TRP A 71 -4.17 -1.24 19.76
C TRP A 71 -5.34 -0.27 19.65
N GLU A 72 -5.24 0.88 20.31
CA GLU A 72 -6.18 2.00 20.15
C GLU A 72 -5.43 3.30 19.98
N GLY A 73 -5.93 4.20 19.15
CA GLY A 73 -5.30 5.50 18.97
C GLY A 73 -5.89 6.33 17.87
N GLU A 74 -5.03 7.06 17.18
CA GLU A 74 -5.39 8.00 16.12
C GLU A 74 -4.69 7.63 14.81
N ASP A 75 -5.46 7.67 13.73
CA ASP A 75 -4.97 7.65 12.35
C ASP A 75 -5.12 9.05 11.78
N TYR A 76 -4.08 9.60 11.15
CA TYR A 76 -4.08 10.98 10.67
C TYR A 76 -4.40 11.10 9.18
N ALA A 77 -4.48 9.97 8.46
CA ALA A 77 -4.81 9.87 7.04
C ALA A 77 -4.26 11.06 6.22
N PRO A 78 -2.94 11.26 6.15
CA PRO A 78 -2.38 12.54 5.73
C PRO A 78 -2.65 12.90 4.25
N THR A 79 -2.98 11.91 3.41
CA THR A 79 -3.43 12.09 2.02
C THR A 79 -4.93 12.42 1.89
N GLN A 80 -5.64 12.49 3.01
CA GLN A 80 -7.09 12.70 3.11
C GLN A 80 -7.40 14.00 3.88
N GLY A 81 -6.49 14.97 3.83
CA GLY A 81 -6.60 16.24 4.56
C GLY A 81 -7.93 16.96 4.30
N ARG A 82 -8.30 17.87 5.21
CA ARG A 82 -9.54 18.65 5.07
C ARG A 82 -9.47 19.68 3.96
N VAL A 83 -8.28 20.26 3.78
CA VAL A 83 -7.93 21.25 2.76
C VAL A 83 -6.55 20.91 2.21
N PRO A 84 -6.23 21.29 0.96
CA PRO A 84 -4.94 20.95 0.35
C PRO A 84 -3.74 21.45 1.17
N SER A 85 -3.83 22.63 1.78
CA SER A 85 -2.77 23.21 2.62
C SER A 85 -2.54 22.46 3.94
N ALA A 86 -3.50 21.63 4.36
CA ALA A 86 -3.43 20.79 5.56
C ALA A 86 -3.24 19.31 5.22
N ALA A 87 -2.99 18.96 3.95
CA ALA A 87 -2.50 17.63 3.64
C ALA A 87 -1.15 17.43 4.36
N TRP A 88 -0.99 16.29 5.02
CA TRP A 88 0.14 15.99 5.93
C TRP A 88 0.15 16.74 7.27
N ASP A 89 -0.85 17.60 7.56
CA ASP A 89 -1.05 18.17 8.89
C ASP A 89 -1.82 17.18 9.78
N THR A 90 -1.14 16.64 10.78
CA THR A 90 -1.71 15.67 11.73
C THR A 90 -2.69 16.28 12.72
N THR A 91 -2.70 17.60 12.92
CA THR A 91 -3.47 18.23 13.99
C THR A 91 -4.97 18.31 13.71
N GLY A 92 -5.37 18.29 12.43
CA GLY A 92 -6.77 18.47 12.01
C GLY A 92 -7.48 17.21 11.50
N ASN A 93 -6.76 16.15 11.13
CA ASN A 93 -7.34 14.99 10.42
C ASN A 93 -7.31 13.67 11.20
N ALA A 94 -7.01 13.74 12.50
CA ALA A 94 -7.05 12.60 13.39
C ALA A 94 -8.44 11.95 13.41
N ARG A 95 -8.49 10.65 13.18
CA ARG A 95 -9.66 9.79 13.37
C ARG A 95 -9.30 8.69 14.36
N SER A 96 -10.19 8.41 15.29
CA SER A 96 -9.96 7.32 16.24
C SER A 96 -9.92 6.00 15.48
N THR A 97 -8.95 5.16 15.81
CA THR A 97 -8.79 3.82 15.23
C THR A 97 -8.55 2.79 16.31
N THR A 98 -9.07 1.59 16.07
CA THR A 98 -8.79 0.40 16.89
C THR A 98 -8.31 -0.71 15.97
N GLN A 99 -7.36 -1.50 16.43
CA GLN A 99 -6.89 -2.72 15.77
C GLN A 99 -6.88 -3.86 16.78
N ASP A 100 -7.67 -4.89 16.55
CA ASP A 100 -7.78 -6.08 17.41
C ASP A 100 -7.34 -7.30 16.63
N VAL A 101 -6.38 -8.05 17.16
CA VAL A 101 -5.80 -9.21 16.50
C VAL A 101 -5.89 -10.41 17.42
N ARG A 102 -6.37 -11.53 16.88
CA ARG A 102 -6.35 -12.85 17.53
C ARG A 102 -5.78 -13.85 16.55
N ALA A 103 -4.65 -14.46 16.87
CA ALA A 103 -3.94 -15.35 15.96
C ALA A 103 -3.60 -16.69 16.62
N ASP A 104 -3.97 -17.78 15.96
CA ASP A 104 -3.44 -19.14 16.15
C ASP A 104 -2.32 -19.35 15.12
N LEU A 105 -1.10 -19.07 15.55
CA LEU A 105 0.11 -19.08 14.73
C LEU A 105 0.51 -20.50 14.32
N ALA A 106 0.15 -21.50 15.13
CA ALA A 106 0.44 -22.91 14.85
C ALA A 106 -0.41 -23.44 13.69
N ARG A 107 -1.67 -22.99 13.59
CA ARG A 107 -2.61 -23.40 12.53
C ARG A 107 -2.77 -22.37 11.41
N ASN A 108 -2.03 -21.27 11.46
CA ASN A 108 -2.11 -20.16 10.49
C ASN A 108 -3.54 -19.57 10.40
N ARG A 109 -4.23 -19.42 11.54
CA ARG A 109 -5.60 -18.89 11.61
C ARG A 109 -5.61 -17.58 12.38
N TYR A 110 -6.41 -16.61 11.98
CA TYR A 110 -6.53 -15.34 12.69
C TYR A 110 -7.82 -14.60 12.38
N ILE A 111 -8.15 -13.68 13.28
CA ILE A 111 -9.08 -12.59 13.06
C ILE A 111 -8.32 -11.29 13.27
N PHE A 112 -8.53 -10.36 12.35
CA PHE A 112 -8.03 -8.99 12.40
C PHE A 112 -9.22 -8.05 12.23
N ASP A 113 -9.55 -7.31 13.28
CA ASP A 113 -10.56 -6.26 13.23
C ASP A 113 -9.89 -4.91 13.21
N ARG A 114 -10.37 -4.03 12.33
CA ARG A 114 -9.95 -2.63 12.33
C ARG A 114 -11.15 -1.72 12.18
N GLU A 115 -11.15 -0.68 13.01
CA GLU A 115 -12.15 0.39 12.96
C GLU A 115 -11.48 1.74 12.73
N PHE A 116 -12.19 2.62 12.03
CA PHE A 116 -11.90 4.03 11.90
C PHE A 116 -13.18 4.84 12.11
N ARG A 117 -13.13 5.79 13.04
CA ARG A 117 -14.26 6.65 13.38
C ARG A 117 -14.03 8.03 12.82
N PHE A 118 -14.75 8.36 11.76
CA PHE A 118 -14.64 9.65 11.10
C PHE A 118 -15.53 10.69 11.80
N PRO A 119 -15.19 11.99 11.69
CA PRO A 119 -16.09 13.06 12.07
C PRO A 119 -17.49 12.89 11.44
N GLY A 120 -18.54 13.27 12.17
CA GLY A 120 -19.94 13.12 11.71
C GLY A 120 -20.55 11.74 11.97
N GLY A 121 -19.89 10.86 12.72
CA GLY A 121 -20.45 9.58 13.17
C GLY A 121 -20.31 8.42 12.19
N TYR A 122 -19.61 8.63 11.07
CA TYR A 122 -19.35 7.58 10.09
C TYR A 122 -18.29 6.59 10.60
N LEU A 123 -18.61 5.29 10.53
CA LEU A 123 -17.73 4.19 10.94
C LEU A 123 -17.28 3.42 9.69
N ASN A 124 -15.97 3.35 9.48
CA ASN A 124 -15.40 2.37 8.56
C ASN A 124 -14.80 1.24 9.37
N ALA A 125 -15.31 0.03 9.20
CA ALA A 125 -14.85 -1.14 9.92
C ALA A 125 -14.71 -2.30 8.95
N PHE A 126 -13.69 -3.12 9.17
CA PHE A 126 -13.52 -4.37 8.45
C PHE A 126 -12.92 -5.43 9.37
N ARG A 127 -13.40 -6.65 9.17
CA ARG A 127 -12.91 -7.87 9.76
C ARG A 127 -12.26 -8.68 8.65
N VAL A 128 -11.02 -9.09 8.86
CA VAL A 128 -10.33 -10.09 8.05
C VAL A 128 -10.20 -11.37 8.85
N VAL A 129 -10.60 -12.48 8.24
CA VAL A 129 -10.53 -13.81 8.82
C VAL A 129 -9.67 -14.68 7.91
N GLY A 130 -8.56 -15.20 8.43
CA GLY A 130 -7.79 -16.24 7.78
C GLY A 130 -7.99 -17.56 8.50
N ASN A 131 -8.33 -18.63 7.79
CA ASN A 131 -8.52 -19.96 8.38
C ASN A 131 -7.40 -20.96 8.03
N GLY A 132 -6.25 -20.45 7.59
CA GLY A 132 -5.11 -21.24 7.13
C GLY A 132 -5.12 -21.56 5.64
N ARG A 133 -6.29 -21.48 4.99
CA ARG A 133 -6.48 -21.77 3.56
C ARG A 133 -7.11 -20.60 2.81
N ASP A 134 -8.25 -20.13 3.29
CA ASP A 134 -8.99 -19.03 2.70
C ASP A 134 -8.78 -17.76 3.53
N LEU A 135 -8.97 -16.62 2.87
CA LEU A 135 -9.14 -15.32 3.53
C LEU A 135 -10.55 -14.80 3.23
N VAL A 136 -11.23 -14.31 4.26
CA VAL A 136 -12.51 -13.61 4.12
C VAL A 136 -12.38 -12.22 4.70
N SER A 137 -12.90 -11.21 4.00
CA SER A 137 -12.98 -9.83 4.49
C SER A 137 -14.42 -9.30 4.38
N TYR A 138 -14.93 -8.70 5.45
CA TYR A 138 -16.28 -8.12 5.49
C TYR A 138 -16.38 -7.00 6.53
N ASN A 139 -17.38 -6.14 6.43
CA ASN A 139 -17.69 -5.17 7.47
C ASN A 139 -18.45 -5.86 8.62
N PRO A 140 -17.94 -5.90 9.87
CA PRO A 140 -18.62 -6.54 10.99
C PRO A 140 -19.86 -5.78 11.48
N TYR A 141 -20.07 -4.53 11.03
CA TYR A 141 -21.17 -3.65 11.42
C TYR A 141 -22.00 -3.21 10.19
N PRO A 142 -22.84 -4.10 9.61
CA PRO A 142 -23.50 -3.87 8.33
C PRO A 142 -24.51 -2.72 8.36
N ALA A 143 -25.00 -2.34 9.55
CA ALA A 143 -25.94 -1.23 9.74
C ALA A 143 -25.26 0.16 9.86
N ARG A 144 -23.94 0.22 10.04
CA ARG A 144 -23.22 1.48 10.36
C ARG A 144 -22.00 1.77 9.49
N GLY A 145 -21.59 0.83 8.63
CA GLY A 145 -20.39 0.96 7.80
C GLY A 145 -20.59 0.56 6.35
N MET A 146 -19.53 0.71 5.55
CA MET A 146 -19.55 0.39 4.12
C MET A 146 -19.72 -1.12 3.84
N GLY A 147 -20.22 -1.46 2.65
CA GLY A 147 -20.29 -2.85 2.16
C GLY A 147 -21.48 -3.67 2.65
N GLY A 148 -22.28 -3.17 3.59
CA GLY A 148 -23.48 -3.85 4.07
C GLY A 148 -23.19 -5.28 4.50
N THR A 149 -24.00 -6.24 4.05
CA THR A 149 -23.87 -7.67 4.35
C THR A 149 -23.08 -8.45 3.28
N THR A 150 -22.20 -7.80 2.52
CA THR A 150 -21.36 -8.48 1.52
C THR A 150 -19.99 -8.84 2.09
N TYR A 151 -19.40 -9.95 1.62
CA TYR A 151 -18.03 -10.35 1.98
C TYR A 151 -17.18 -10.70 0.76
N GLN A 152 -15.89 -10.40 0.83
CA GLN A 152 -14.89 -10.85 -0.15
C GLN A 152 -14.26 -12.16 0.35
N ARG A 153 -14.00 -13.12 -0.56
CA ARG A 153 -13.29 -14.36 -0.24
C ARG A 153 -12.18 -14.61 -1.25
N ASP A 154 -10.99 -14.88 -0.73
CA ASP A 154 -9.85 -15.38 -1.49
C ASP A 154 -9.56 -16.83 -1.10
N THR A 155 -9.43 -17.71 -2.10
CA THR A 155 -9.19 -19.16 -1.92
C THR A 155 -7.79 -19.59 -2.40
N THR A 156 -6.94 -18.65 -2.84
CA THR A 156 -5.56 -18.94 -3.27
C THR A 156 -4.63 -19.22 -2.09
N GLY A 157 -5.02 -18.75 -0.90
CA GLY A 157 -4.27 -18.87 0.35
C GLY A 157 -3.04 -17.99 0.46
N VAL A 158 -2.64 -17.28 -0.60
CA VAL A 158 -1.53 -16.32 -0.56
C VAL A 158 -1.90 -15.11 0.32
N PRO A 159 -3.06 -14.45 0.14
CA PRO A 159 -3.45 -13.34 1.01
C PRO A 159 -3.69 -13.76 2.45
N ALA A 160 -4.17 -14.99 2.68
CA ALA A 160 -4.38 -15.52 4.03
C ALA A 160 -3.06 -15.53 4.81
N ARG A 161 -1.98 -16.04 4.22
CA ARG A 161 -0.63 -16.05 4.81
C ARG A 161 -0.07 -14.64 4.99
N ARG A 162 -0.12 -13.81 3.94
CA ARG A 162 0.39 -12.43 3.96
C ARG A 162 -0.23 -11.57 5.05
N ASN A 163 -1.55 -11.60 5.17
CA ASN A 163 -2.25 -10.77 6.15
C ASN A 163 -1.96 -11.19 7.60
N LEU A 164 -1.63 -12.45 7.88
CA LEU A 164 -1.17 -12.84 9.22
C LEU A 164 0.17 -12.16 9.55
N ALA A 165 1.11 -12.16 8.62
CA ALA A 165 2.39 -11.48 8.78
C ALA A 165 2.18 -9.96 8.93
N SER A 166 1.33 -9.34 8.10
CA SER A 166 0.96 -7.91 8.21
C SER A 166 0.24 -7.59 9.52
N ALA A 167 -0.64 -8.45 10.02
CA ALA A 167 -1.34 -8.24 11.28
C ALA A 167 -0.35 -8.30 12.47
N GLY A 168 0.55 -9.29 12.44
CA GLY A 168 1.59 -9.46 13.45
C GLY A 168 2.74 -8.44 13.35
N ALA A 169 2.85 -7.73 12.23
CA ALA A 169 3.90 -6.75 11.95
C ALA A 169 4.00 -5.63 13.00
N ASN A 170 2.90 -5.31 13.67
CA ASN A 170 2.82 -4.26 14.68
C ASN A 170 3.18 -4.75 16.10
N MET A 171 3.52 -6.03 16.25
CA MET A 171 3.83 -6.63 17.55
C MET A 171 5.27 -7.19 17.56
N PRO A 172 6.22 -6.56 18.28
CA PRO A 172 7.64 -6.94 18.26
C PRO A 172 7.94 -8.42 18.53
N VAL A 173 7.23 -9.05 19.46
CA VAL A 173 7.45 -10.49 19.74
C VAL A 173 7.10 -11.39 18.54
N LEU A 174 6.14 -10.98 17.71
CA LEU A 174 5.79 -11.71 16.49
C LEU A 174 6.78 -11.42 15.35
N LEU A 175 7.32 -10.20 15.27
CA LEU A 175 8.43 -9.87 14.36
C LEU A 175 9.67 -10.71 14.68
N LEU A 176 10.07 -10.76 15.95
CA LEU A 176 11.22 -11.55 16.41
C LEU A 176 11.02 -13.04 16.18
N ARG A 177 9.80 -13.56 16.39
CA ARG A 177 9.45 -14.94 16.01
C ARG A 177 9.65 -15.18 14.50
N GLY A 178 9.23 -14.23 13.67
CA GLY A 178 9.44 -14.28 12.21
C GLY A 178 10.92 -14.25 11.82
N ALA A 179 11.70 -13.34 12.39
CA ALA A 179 13.14 -13.24 12.17
C ALA A 179 13.88 -14.51 12.61
N LEU A 180 13.50 -15.09 13.75
CA LEU A 180 14.04 -16.36 14.24
C LEU A 180 13.74 -17.52 13.29
N ALA A 181 12.51 -17.61 12.80
CA ALA A 181 12.09 -18.64 11.83
C ALA A 181 12.77 -18.49 10.46
N ARG A 182 13.24 -17.28 10.12
CA ARG A 182 13.92 -16.95 8.86
C ARG A 182 15.41 -16.63 9.10
N SER A 183 15.99 -17.08 10.20
CA SER A 183 17.32 -16.65 10.66
C SER A 183 18.41 -16.75 9.59
N ALA A 184 18.39 -17.75 8.71
CA ALA A 184 19.35 -17.89 7.61
C ALA A 184 19.42 -16.68 6.65
N THR A 185 18.39 -15.82 6.61
CA THR A 185 18.33 -14.63 5.74
C THR A 185 18.84 -13.36 6.42
N LEU A 186 19.25 -13.43 7.69
CA LEU A 186 19.69 -12.27 8.48
C LEU A 186 20.93 -11.59 7.88
N ARG A 187 20.90 -10.27 7.75
CA ARG A 187 22.06 -9.44 7.39
C ARG A 187 22.19 -8.27 8.34
N TYR A 188 23.41 -7.99 8.78
CA TYR A 188 23.72 -6.81 9.57
C TYR A 188 23.91 -5.63 8.63
N LEU A 189 23.26 -4.50 8.94
CA LEU A 189 23.30 -3.28 8.12
C LEU A 189 24.19 -2.19 8.72
N GLY A 190 24.65 -2.35 9.96
CA GLY A 190 25.47 -1.36 10.64
C GLY A 190 24.78 -0.76 11.86
N GLU A 191 25.45 0.24 12.41
CA GLU A 191 24.93 1.05 13.50
C GLU A 191 24.37 2.38 12.97
N THR A 192 23.37 2.89 13.65
CA THR A 192 22.80 4.21 13.39
C THR A 192 22.47 4.90 14.71
N SER A 193 22.05 6.15 14.64
CA SER A 193 21.52 6.88 15.79
C SER A 193 20.24 7.56 15.38
N ASP A 194 19.21 7.42 16.21
CA ASP A 194 17.93 8.08 16.03
C ASP A 194 17.45 8.63 17.38
N GLY A 195 17.12 9.92 17.42
CA GLY A 195 16.64 10.57 18.65
C GLY A 195 17.63 10.50 19.82
N GLY A 196 18.93 10.34 19.55
CA GLY A 196 19.98 10.16 20.57
C GLY A 196 20.16 8.72 21.07
N VAL A 197 19.38 7.77 20.55
CA VAL A 197 19.53 6.33 20.84
C VAL A 197 20.44 5.72 19.77
N ARG A 198 21.55 5.11 20.20
CA ARG A 198 22.40 4.29 19.33
C ARG A 198 21.67 2.97 19.04
N GLU A 199 21.55 2.63 17.76
CA GLU A 199 20.81 1.46 17.30
C GLU A 199 21.68 0.55 16.43
N GLU A 200 21.48 -0.76 16.55
CA GLU A 200 22.01 -1.77 15.66
C GLU A 200 20.93 -2.25 14.70
N ALA A 201 21.22 -2.21 13.39
CA ALA A 201 20.28 -2.56 12.35
C ALA A 201 20.55 -3.95 11.77
N ILE A 202 19.51 -4.78 11.71
CA ILE A 202 19.52 -6.04 10.95
C ILE A 202 18.37 -6.05 9.96
N THR A 203 18.51 -6.77 8.86
CA THR A 203 17.40 -7.06 7.95
C THR A 203 17.24 -8.56 7.77
N TYR A 204 16.03 -8.98 7.45
CA TYR A 204 15.72 -10.35 7.09
C TYR A 204 14.59 -10.38 6.07
N THR A 205 14.54 -11.45 5.28
CA THR A 205 13.38 -11.74 4.42
C THR A 205 12.25 -12.29 5.27
N THR A 206 11.08 -11.67 5.20
CA THR A 206 9.85 -12.13 5.84
C THR A 206 9.34 -13.43 5.19
N GLN A 207 8.26 -14.02 5.73
CA GLN A 207 7.65 -15.21 5.14
C GLN A 207 7.11 -14.96 3.72
N ASP A 208 6.79 -13.71 3.40
CA ASP A 208 6.13 -13.33 2.15
C ASP A 208 7.09 -12.88 1.05
N GLY A 209 8.39 -12.90 1.34
CA GLY A 209 9.47 -12.51 0.41
C GLY A 209 9.92 -11.05 0.56
N ASP A 210 9.20 -10.24 1.34
CA ASP A 210 9.56 -8.84 1.57
C ASP A 210 10.73 -8.72 2.55
N LEU A 211 11.52 -7.64 2.46
CA LEU A 211 12.56 -7.32 3.44
C LEU A 211 12.00 -6.46 4.56
N ALA A 212 12.27 -6.86 5.80
CA ALA A 212 12.00 -6.07 6.99
C ALA A 212 13.33 -5.72 7.67
N THR A 213 13.56 -4.44 7.93
CA THR A 213 14.71 -3.95 8.68
C THR A 213 14.28 -3.66 10.11
N LEU A 214 14.99 -4.24 11.07
CA LEU A 214 14.76 -4.10 12.50
C LEU A 214 15.92 -3.35 13.14
N TYR A 215 15.61 -2.36 13.96
CA TYR A 215 16.57 -1.54 14.68
C TYR A 215 16.44 -1.82 16.18
N PHE A 216 17.58 -2.06 16.83
CA PHE A 216 17.63 -2.39 18.24
C PHE A 216 18.48 -1.38 19.00
N ASP A 217 17.96 -0.86 20.11
CA ASP A 217 18.76 -0.07 21.04
C ASP A 217 20.01 -0.86 21.46
N ALA A 218 21.20 -0.29 21.26
CA ALA A 218 22.47 -0.97 21.50
C ALA A 218 22.74 -1.25 22.99
N ALA A 219 22.09 -0.53 23.91
CA ALA A 219 22.23 -0.71 25.35
C ALA A 219 21.19 -1.67 25.92
N THR A 220 19.95 -1.61 25.44
CA THR A 220 18.84 -2.40 26.01
C THR A 220 18.45 -3.61 25.16
N HIS A 221 18.96 -3.69 23.94
CA HIS A 221 18.61 -4.69 22.91
C HIS A 221 17.11 -4.74 22.59
N ARG A 222 16.37 -3.66 22.92
CA ARG A 222 14.95 -3.52 22.64
C ARG A 222 14.74 -3.14 21.19
N LEU A 223 13.72 -3.71 20.54
CA LEU A 223 13.35 -3.30 19.19
C LEU A 223 12.78 -1.88 19.29
N THR A 224 13.47 -0.91 18.74
CA THR A 224 13.04 0.49 18.77
C THR A 224 12.22 0.83 17.54
N ARG A 225 12.57 0.22 16.39
CA ARG A 225 11.99 0.56 15.11
C ARG A 225 12.03 -0.60 14.13
N ARG A 226 11.03 -0.66 13.25
CA ARG A 226 11.04 -1.47 12.02
C ARG A 226 10.87 -0.53 10.83
N GLU A 227 11.55 -0.84 9.74
CA GLU A 227 11.32 -0.21 8.44
C GLU A 227 11.11 -1.22 7.33
N GLU A 228 10.35 -0.79 6.34
CA GLU A 228 10.18 -1.47 5.05
C GLU A 228 10.06 -0.42 3.94
N MET A 229 10.48 -0.80 2.74
CA MET A 229 10.25 0.01 1.55
C MET A 229 8.87 -0.29 0.99
N GLY A 230 8.21 0.75 0.50
CA GLY A 230 6.90 0.67 -0.12
C GLY A 230 6.77 1.61 -1.31
N LEU A 231 5.72 1.39 -2.08
CA LEU A 231 5.22 2.32 -3.09
C LEU A 231 3.84 2.76 -2.64
N GLY A 232 3.71 3.99 -2.17
CA GLY A 232 2.43 4.54 -1.72
C GLY A 232 2.10 5.84 -2.42
N SER A 233 1.22 6.66 -1.83
CA SER A 233 0.80 7.92 -2.43
C SER A 233 1.94 8.92 -2.60
N LEU A 234 2.97 8.86 -1.75
CA LEU A 234 4.17 9.69 -1.83
C LEU A 234 5.23 9.17 -2.83
N GLY A 235 4.90 8.16 -3.62
CA GLY A 235 5.88 7.52 -4.49
C GLY A 235 6.71 6.50 -3.73
N ASP A 236 8.03 6.58 -3.84
CA ASP A 236 8.96 5.78 -3.05
C ASP A 236 8.79 6.13 -1.57
N GLU A 237 8.45 5.12 -0.77
CA GLU A 237 8.15 5.28 0.66
C GLU A 237 9.04 4.41 1.54
N VAL A 238 9.52 4.99 2.63
CA VAL A 238 10.01 4.27 3.80
C VAL A 238 8.91 4.30 4.86
N ASN A 239 8.35 3.14 5.16
CA ASN A 239 7.37 2.95 6.22
C ASN A 239 8.10 2.59 7.50
N SER A 240 8.09 3.51 8.47
CA SER A 240 8.73 3.34 9.78
C SER A 240 7.70 3.10 10.87
N TYR A 241 7.91 2.05 11.66
CA TYR A 241 7.11 1.68 12.83
C TYR A 241 7.99 1.80 14.06
N ARG A 242 7.69 2.73 14.96
CA ARG A 242 8.46 2.97 16.19
C ARG A 242 7.75 2.42 17.41
N TYR A 243 8.49 1.67 18.22
CA TYR A 243 8.02 1.01 19.43
C TYR A 243 8.66 1.64 20.66
N THR A 244 7.84 2.08 21.61
CA THR A 244 8.31 2.74 22.85
C THR A 244 7.47 2.31 24.04
N ASP A 245 7.88 2.71 25.25
CA ASP A 245 7.21 2.37 26.53
C ASP A 245 7.08 0.85 26.71
N TYR A 246 8.23 0.16 26.70
CA TYR A 246 8.28 -1.28 26.88
C TYR A 246 7.93 -1.69 28.31
N ARG A 247 7.05 -2.68 28.45
CA ARG A 247 6.71 -3.30 29.74
C ARG A 247 6.63 -4.81 29.59
N VAL A 248 6.89 -5.52 30.67
CA VAL A 248 6.79 -6.99 30.70
C VAL A 248 5.33 -7.38 30.97
N VAL A 249 4.74 -8.15 30.06
CA VAL A 249 3.39 -8.71 30.14
C VAL A 249 3.47 -10.20 29.84
N ALA A 250 3.03 -11.04 30.78
CA ALA A 250 3.08 -12.50 30.65
C ALA A 250 4.48 -13.05 30.26
N GLY A 251 5.55 -12.45 30.80
CA GLY A 251 6.95 -12.83 30.52
C GLY A 251 7.53 -12.27 29.22
N PHE A 252 6.74 -11.55 28.42
CA PHE A 252 7.20 -10.91 27.19
C PHE A 252 7.31 -9.41 27.36
N ALA A 253 8.40 -8.82 26.89
CA ALA A 253 8.50 -7.38 26.84
C ALA A 253 7.83 -6.85 25.58
N VAL A 254 6.76 -6.08 25.76
CA VAL A 254 5.92 -5.54 24.68
C VAL A 254 5.84 -4.01 24.78
N PRO A 255 5.82 -3.30 23.64
CA PRO A 255 5.69 -1.85 23.64
C PRO A 255 4.27 -1.44 23.99
N HIS A 256 4.12 -0.35 24.74
CA HIS A 256 2.81 0.25 25.03
C HIS A 256 2.50 1.44 24.12
N ARG A 257 3.43 1.83 23.25
CA ARG A 257 3.23 2.88 22.25
C ARG A 257 3.82 2.50 20.90
N LEU A 258 3.03 2.70 19.86
CA LEU A 258 3.37 2.51 18.45
C LEU A 258 3.16 3.84 17.70
N GLU A 259 4.16 4.28 16.95
CA GLU A 259 4.01 5.36 15.96
C GLU A 259 4.36 4.85 14.56
N VAL A 260 3.54 5.15 13.58
CA VAL A 260 3.79 4.81 12.16
C VAL A 260 4.05 6.09 11.39
N ARG A 261 5.08 6.07 10.54
CA ARG A 261 5.48 7.19 9.69
C ARG A 261 5.69 6.74 8.26
N TRP A 262 5.28 7.57 7.31
CA TRP A 262 5.57 7.42 5.88
C TRP A 262 6.53 8.54 5.48
N ASN A 263 7.75 8.22 5.07
CA ASN A 263 8.80 9.21 4.77
C ASN A 263 8.97 10.27 5.88
N GLY A 264 8.87 9.82 7.14
CA GLY A 264 8.98 10.69 8.32
C GLY A 264 7.68 11.38 8.77
N TYR A 265 6.63 11.44 7.92
CA TYR A 265 5.33 12.01 8.30
C TYR A 265 4.54 11.06 9.19
N LEU A 266 4.09 11.53 10.36
CA LEU A 266 3.30 10.75 11.30
C LEU A 266 1.92 10.41 10.69
N THR A 267 1.60 9.14 10.58
CA THR A 267 0.35 8.65 9.98
C THR A 267 -0.54 7.93 10.99
N ASN A 268 0.06 7.32 12.02
CA ASN A 268 -0.66 6.67 13.10
C ASN A 268 0.08 6.83 14.42
N ARG A 269 -0.69 6.99 15.50
CA ARG A 269 -0.19 6.83 16.87
C ARG A 269 -1.18 5.96 17.63
N SER A 270 -0.68 4.88 18.22
CA SER A 270 -1.49 3.92 18.98
C SER A 270 -0.86 3.56 20.32
N ARG A 271 -1.71 3.27 21.31
CA ARG A 271 -1.35 2.69 22.60
C ARG A 271 -1.79 1.23 22.66
N LEU A 272 -1.00 0.40 23.32
CA LEU A 272 -1.38 -1.00 23.57
C LEU A 272 -2.44 -1.02 24.67
N VAL A 273 -3.54 -1.70 24.41
CA VAL A 273 -4.63 -1.90 25.39
C VAL A 273 -4.53 -3.27 26.04
N SER A 274 -4.22 -4.30 25.26
CA SER A 274 -4.04 -5.65 25.77
C SER A 274 -3.02 -6.42 24.93
N PHE A 275 -2.35 -7.35 25.58
CA PHE A 275 -1.53 -8.39 24.96
C PHE A 275 -1.65 -9.67 25.78
N ALA A 276 -1.80 -10.80 25.10
CA ALA A 276 -1.70 -12.12 25.70
C ALA A 276 -0.95 -13.07 24.74
N PRO A 277 -0.08 -13.96 25.25
CA PRO A 277 0.57 -15.02 24.47
C PRO A 277 -0.37 -16.22 24.24
N SER A 278 -1.65 -15.93 24.06
CA SER A 278 -2.72 -16.86 23.79
C SER A 278 -3.83 -16.13 23.01
N ALA A 279 -4.67 -16.89 22.32
CA ALA A 279 -5.82 -16.36 21.61
C ALA A 279 -6.99 -17.33 21.72
N GLU A 280 -8.15 -16.84 22.10
CA GLU A 280 -9.40 -17.58 21.99
C GLU A 280 -9.95 -17.38 20.57
N LEU A 281 -9.87 -18.45 19.76
CA LEU A 281 -10.24 -18.44 18.36
C LEU A 281 -11.02 -19.73 17.97
N PRO A 282 -12.23 -19.95 18.54
CA PRO A 282 -13.05 -21.09 18.17
C PRO A 282 -13.49 -21.01 16.71
N ASP A 283 -13.75 -22.17 16.10
CA ASP A 283 -14.10 -22.28 14.68
C ASP A 283 -15.37 -21.48 14.31
N SER A 284 -16.26 -21.25 15.28
CA SER A 284 -17.45 -20.41 15.12
C SER A 284 -17.12 -18.95 14.75
N LEU A 285 -15.94 -18.45 15.10
CA LEU A 285 -15.49 -17.11 14.72
C LEU A 285 -14.77 -17.07 13.37
N LEU A 286 -14.39 -18.24 12.82
CA LEU A 286 -13.67 -18.35 11.55
C LEU A 286 -14.60 -18.43 10.33
N GLY A 287 -15.90 -18.59 10.57
CA GLY A 287 -16.94 -18.54 9.55
C GLY A 287 -17.39 -17.11 9.24
N VAL A 288 -18.08 -16.96 8.11
CA VAL A 288 -18.85 -15.75 7.81
C VAL A 288 -20.26 -15.94 8.38
N PRO A 289 -20.86 -14.94 9.03
CA PRO A 289 -22.24 -15.05 9.48
C PRO A 289 -23.19 -15.34 8.32
N THR A 290 -24.21 -16.18 8.56
CA THR A 290 -25.17 -16.63 7.53
C THR A 290 -25.99 -15.51 6.91
N SER A 291 -26.09 -14.35 7.57
CA SER A 291 -26.74 -13.15 7.06
C SER A 291 -25.95 -12.42 5.97
N TYR A 292 -24.73 -12.86 5.66
CA TYR A 292 -23.87 -12.26 4.65
C TYR A 292 -23.86 -13.08 3.36
N THR A 293 -23.70 -12.38 2.24
CA THR A 293 -23.60 -12.97 0.91
C THR A 293 -22.23 -12.72 0.31
N ALA A 294 -21.73 -13.71 -0.43
CA ALA A 294 -20.45 -13.57 -1.13
C ALA A 294 -20.58 -12.43 -2.14
N ALA A 295 -19.61 -11.52 -2.13
CA ALA A 295 -19.49 -10.53 -3.18
C ALA A 295 -19.21 -11.25 -4.50
N THR A 296 -19.90 -10.82 -5.54
CA THR A 296 -19.59 -11.26 -6.90
C THR A 296 -18.16 -10.83 -7.24
N PRO A 297 -17.30 -11.72 -7.78
CA PRO A 297 -15.98 -11.34 -8.22
C PRO A 297 -16.04 -10.09 -9.09
N ALA A 298 -15.11 -9.16 -8.86
CA ALA A 298 -15.04 -7.95 -9.65
C ALA A 298 -14.81 -8.34 -11.11
N ALA A 299 -15.77 -8.00 -11.97
CA ALA A 299 -15.61 -8.18 -13.40
C ALA A 299 -14.42 -7.32 -13.91
N PRO A 300 -13.79 -7.64 -15.06
CA PRO A 300 -12.58 -6.94 -15.50
C PRO A 300 -12.83 -5.44 -15.75
N PRO A 301 -11.80 -4.59 -15.81
CA PRO A 301 -11.94 -3.20 -16.26
C PRO A 301 -12.77 -3.09 -17.56
N ALA A 302 -13.68 -2.13 -17.63
CA ALA A 302 -14.54 -1.96 -18.80
C ALA A 302 -14.95 -0.52 -19.03
N VAL A 303 -15.59 -0.30 -20.17
CA VAL A 303 -16.07 1.00 -20.64
C VAL A 303 -17.59 0.99 -20.60
N VAL A 304 -18.18 2.01 -19.99
CA VAL A 304 -19.61 2.29 -20.10
C VAL A 304 -19.80 3.57 -20.90
N ARG A 305 -20.41 3.46 -22.08
CA ARG A 305 -20.78 4.62 -22.89
C ARG A 305 -22.08 5.23 -22.39
N VAL A 306 -22.05 6.52 -22.09
CA VAL A 306 -23.22 7.32 -21.69
C VAL A 306 -23.81 8.02 -22.93
N SER A 307 -22.94 8.47 -23.84
CA SER A 307 -23.25 8.97 -25.18
C SER A 307 -22.04 8.78 -26.09
N ASP A 308 -22.12 9.23 -27.34
CA ASP A 308 -20.99 9.20 -28.29
C ASP A 308 -19.77 10.00 -27.78
N HIS A 309 -20.01 11.02 -26.95
CA HIS A 309 -18.98 11.94 -26.45
C HIS A 309 -18.75 11.85 -24.93
N LEU A 310 -19.36 10.87 -24.26
CA LEU A 310 -19.25 10.72 -22.81
C LEU A 310 -19.23 9.25 -22.43
N ALA A 311 -18.19 8.82 -21.72
CA ALA A 311 -18.05 7.47 -21.21
C ALA A 311 -17.38 7.46 -19.84
N TYR A 312 -17.52 6.39 -19.07
CA TYR A 312 -16.65 6.16 -17.93
C TYR A 312 -16.01 4.79 -18.00
N MET A 313 -14.75 4.74 -17.60
CA MET A 313 -14.01 3.51 -17.34
C MET A 313 -14.41 3.05 -15.94
N GLU A 314 -14.98 1.87 -15.82
CA GLU A 314 -15.37 1.28 -14.54
C GLU A 314 -14.48 0.11 -14.17
N ARG A 315 -14.54 -0.27 -12.88
CA ARG A 315 -13.80 -1.41 -12.33
C ARG A 315 -12.29 -1.22 -12.46
N ILE A 316 -11.83 0.03 -12.48
CA ILE A 316 -10.41 0.39 -12.47
C ILE A 316 -9.87 0.17 -11.05
N GLY A 317 -8.78 -0.58 -10.91
CA GLY A 317 -8.07 -0.73 -9.63
C GLY A 317 -8.93 -1.15 -8.44
N GLY A 318 -9.92 -2.03 -8.64
CA GLY A 318 -10.78 -2.51 -7.54
C GLY A 318 -12.12 -1.78 -7.38
N GLY A 319 -12.57 -1.05 -8.39
CA GLY A 319 -13.93 -0.48 -8.43
C GLY A 319 -14.00 1.02 -8.70
N TYR A 320 -12.85 1.67 -8.91
CA TYR A 320 -12.76 3.08 -9.25
C TYR A 320 -13.41 3.35 -10.61
N ARG A 321 -13.98 4.57 -10.75
CA ARG A 321 -14.54 5.05 -12.02
C ARG A 321 -13.78 6.28 -12.51
N VAL A 322 -13.42 6.27 -13.78
CA VAL A 322 -12.76 7.39 -14.47
C VAL A 322 -13.68 7.88 -15.58
N LEU A 323 -14.25 9.07 -15.44
CA LEU A 323 -15.09 9.66 -16.50
C LEU A 323 -14.20 10.27 -17.57
N VAL A 324 -14.60 10.12 -18.83
CA VAL A 324 -13.98 10.76 -19.99
C VAL A 324 -15.05 11.41 -20.86
N ALA A 325 -14.82 12.67 -21.21
CA ALA A 325 -15.58 13.40 -22.20
C ALA A 325 -14.73 13.65 -23.44
N ASP A 326 -15.31 13.41 -24.60
CA ASP A 326 -14.74 13.77 -25.89
C ASP A 326 -15.23 15.17 -26.30
N THR A 327 -14.30 16.07 -26.58
CA THR A 327 -14.58 17.48 -26.88
C THR A 327 -13.82 17.90 -28.13
N ASP A 328 -14.18 18.97 -28.83
CA ASP A 328 -13.49 19.34 -30.09
C ASP A 328 -11.95 19.48 -29.95
N GLU A 329 -11.45 19.93 -28.79
CA GLU A 329 -10.00 20.07 -28.53
C GLU A 329 -9.29 18.77 -28.14
N GLY A 330 -10.02 17.74 -27.72
CA GLY A 330 -9.48 16.46 -27.24
C GLY A 330 -10.23 15.91 -26.02
N LEU A 331 -9.67 14.90 -25.36
CA LEU A 331 -10.32 14.23 -24.24
C LEU A 331 -10.11 14.98 -22.93
N VAL A 332 -11.18 15.09 -22.14
CA VAL A 332 -11.17 15.55 -20.75
C VAL A 332 -11.46 14.37 -19.84
N VAL A 333 -10.51 14.03 -18.98
CA VAL A 333 -10.64 12.97 -17.98
C VAL A 333 -10.98 13.58 -16.63
N VAL A 334 -11.78 12.90 -15.82
CA VAL A 334 -12.08 13.32 -14.43
C VAL A 334 -11.48 12.33 -13.45
N ASP A 335 -10.68 12.88 -12.54
CA ASP A 335 -9.82 12.22 -11.55
C ASP A 335 -8.72 11.31 -12.12
N ALA A 336 -7.69 11.09 -11.29
CA ALA A 336 -6.63 10.14 -11.55
C ALA A 336 -6.63 9.06 -10.45
N PRO A 337 -6.74 7.76 -10.79
CA PRO A 337 -6.81 6.67 -9.82
C PRO A 337 -5.67 6.58 -8.77
N LEU A 338 -5.76 5.57 -7.89
CA LEU A 338 -4.91 5.40 -6.71
C LEU A 338 -3.40 5.25 -6.97
N SER A 339 -2.97 5.02 -8.20
CA SER A 339 -1.55 4.99 -8.58
C SER A 339 -1.36 5.21 -10.08
N PRO A 340 -0.13 5.52 -10.54
CA PRO A 340 0.17 5.56 -11.96
C PRO A 340 -0.13 4.23 -12.67
N GLU A 341 0.19 3.09 -12.06
CA GLU A 341 -0.03 1.75 -12.62
C GLU A 341 -1.53 1.45 -12.82
N ILE A 342 -2.36 1.85 -11.84
CA ILE A 342 -3.81 1.74 -11.96
C ILE A 342 -4.33 2.71 -13.04
N SER A 343 -3.73 3.89 -13.15
CA SER A 343 -4.11 4.89 -14.15
C SER A 343 -3.75 4.44 -15.56
N GLU A 344 -2.65 3.72 -15.77
CA GLU A 344 -2.30 3.13 -17.06
C GLU A 344 -3.41 2.16 -17.56
N THR A 345 -4.06 1.44 -16.64
CA THR A 345 -5.22 0.60 -17.00
C THR A 345 -6.39 1.44 -17.52
N ALA A 346 -6.68 2.57 -16.86
CA ALA A 346 -7.72 3.49 -17.32
C ALA A 346 -7.34 4.11 -18.67
N ILE A 347 -6.09 4.56 -18.83
CA ILE A 347 -5.61 5.20 -20.05
C ILE A 347 -5.66 4.25 -21.24
N ALA A 348 -5.23 3.00 -21.07
CA ALA A 348 -5.33 1.99 -22.13
C ALA A 348 -6.79 1.78 -22.60
N LEU A 349 -7.75 1.79 -21.69
CA LEU A 349 -9.17 1.72 -22.05
C LEU A 349 -9.66 2.99 -22.74
N ILE A 350 -9.19 4.16 -22.31
CA ILE A 350 -9.53 5.46 -22.92
C ILE A 350 -9.02 5.52 -24.36
N GLU A 351 -7.73 5.22 -24.57
CA GLU A 351 -7.09 5.23 -25.89
C GLU A 351 -7.74 4.21 -26.84
N LYS A 352 -8.16 3.04 -26.33
CA LYS A 352 -8.94 2.07 -27.10
C LYS A 352 -10.34 2.58 -27.44
N THR A 353 -10.98 3.32 -26.54
CA THR A 353 -12.36 3.81 -26.73
C THR A 353 -12.42 5.00 -27.68
N PHE A 354 -11.40 5.86 -27.64
CA PHE A 354 -11.29 7.10 -28.40
C PHE A 354 -9.96 7.11 -29.18
N PRO A 355 -9.83 6.25 -30.21
CA PRO A 355 -8.56 6.07 -30.91
C PRO A 355 -8.09 7.37 -31.58
N GLY A 356 -6.81 7.70 -31.40
CA GLY A 356 -6.17 8.90 -31.96
C GLY A 356 -6.57 10.23 -31.30
N ARG A 357 -7.47 10.21 -30.31
CA ARG A 357 -7.88 11.41 -29.57
C ARG A 357 -6.91 11.65 -28.40
N PRO A 358 -6.21 12.80 -28.34
CA PRO A 358 -5.26 13.06 -27.26
C PRO A 358 -5.98 13.34 -25.93
N ILE A 359 -5.44 12.84 -24.82
CA ILE A 359 -5.87 13.26 -23.47
C ILE A 359 -5.28 14.64 -23.19
N ARG A 360 -6.13 15.67 -23.28
CA ARG A 360 -5.69 17.07 -23.17
C ARG A 360 -5.78 17.58 -21.74
N TYR A 361 -6.81 17.16 -21.00
CA TYR A 361 -7.08 17.69 -19.67
C TYR A 361 -7.43 16.57 -18.69
N VAL A 362 -6.97 16.70 -17.44
CA VAL A 362 -7.42 15.91 -16.30
C VAL A 362 -7.98 16.85 -15.25
N VAL A 363 -9.28 16.75 -14.98
CA VAL A 363 -9.97 17.55 -13.96
C VAL A 363 -9.99 16.77 -12.66
N ILE A 364 -9.35 17.31 -11.63
CA ILE A 364 -9.33 16.71 -10.29
C ILE A 364 -10.54 17.20 -9.50
N THR A 365 -11.35 16.27 -9.02
CA THR A 365 -12.53 16.60 -8.20
C THR A 365 -12.10 17.19 -6.87
N HIS A 366 -11.13 16.56 -6.20
CA HIS A 366 -10.53 17.02 -4.95
C HIS A 366 -9.15 16.41 -4.70
N HIS A 367 -8.44 16.95 -3.72
CA HIS A 367 -7.01 16.71 -3.45
C HIS A 367 -6.70 15.39 -2.72
N HIS A 368 -7.67 14.48 -2.55
CA HIS A 368 -7.42 13.24 -1.81
C HIS A 368 -6.56 12.27 -2.62
N GLY A 369 -5.69 11.52 -1.94
CA GLY A 369 -4.68 10.65 -2.56
C GLY A 369 -5.27 9.68 -3.60
N ASP A 370 -6.46 9.15 -3.37
CA ASP A 370 -7.19 8.25 -4.27
C ASP A 370 -7.70 8.92 -5.55
N HIS A 371 -7.62 10.25 -5.65
CA HIS A 371 -8.00 11.06 -6.82
C HIS A 371 -6.81 11.69 -7.56
N ILE A 372 -5.62 11.65 -6.97
CA ILE A 372 -4.45 12.37 -7.48
C ILE A 372 -3.18 11.52 -7.61
N SER A 373 -3.10 10.35 -6.97
CA SER A 373 -1.87 9.55 -6.96
C SER A 373 -1.50 9.05 -8.36
N GLY A 374 -2.47 8.97 -9.27
CA GLY A 374 -2.32 8.56 -10.65
C GLY A 374 -1.93 9.64 -11.65
N ILE A 375 -1.89 10.91 -11.22
CA ILE A 375 -1.61 12.05 -12.11
C ILE A 375 -0.33 11.87 -12.96
N PRO A 376 0.80 11.33 -12.44
CA PRO A 376 2.01 11.17 -13.24
C PRO A 376 1.80 10.41 -14.56
N ALA A 377 0.89 9.41 -14.61
CA ALA A 377 0.61 8.63 -15.82
C ALA A 377 -0.05 9.47 -16.93
N PHE A 378 -0.94 10.41 -16.54
CA PHE A 378 -1.58 11.33 -17.46
C PHE A 378 -0.66 12.49 -17.86
N ALA A 379 0.11 13.02 -16.89
CA ALA A 379 1.08 14.09 -17.15
C ALA A 379 2.17 13.64 -18.15
N ALA A 380 2.61 12.38 -18.08
CA ALA A 380 3.54 11.78 -19.04
C ALA A 380 3.01 11.76 -20.49
N ARG A 381 1.69 11.89 -20.70
CA ARG A 381 1.04 12.02 -22.02
C ARG A 381 0.77 13.47 -22.43
N GLY A 382 1.31 14.44 -21.68
CA GLY A 382 1.13 15.87 -21.95
C GLY A 382 -0.21 16.44 -21.50
N ALA A 383 -0.98 15.71 -20.68
CA ALA A 383 -2.26 16.21 -20.18
C ALA A 383 -2.06 17.39 -19.22
N THR A 384 -2.87 18.44 -19.38
CA THR A 384 -2.93 19.57 -18.46
C THR A 384 -3.81 19.22 -17.26
N ILE A 385 -3.28 19.37 -16.05
CA ILE A 385 -4.00 19.06 -14.81
C ILE A 385 -4.77 20.29 -14.33
N LEU A 386 -6.10 20.15 -14.23
CA LEU A 386 -7.02 21.19 -13.79
C LEU A 386 -7.48 20.88 -12.36
N VAL A 387 -7.25 21.82 -11.44
CA VAL A 387 -7.59 21.68 -10.02
C VAL A 387 -8.34 22.89 -9.50
N GLY A 388 -9.04 22.71 -8.37
CA GLY A 388 -9.62 23.83 -7.65
C GLY A 388 -8.53 24.75 -7.06
N ALA A 389 -8.80 26.05 -7.06
CA ALA A 389 -7.88 27.06 -6.53
C ALA A 389 -7.42 26.74 -5.09
N GLY A 390 -6.14 26.97 -4.79
CA GLY A 390 -5.51 26.65 -3.51
C GLY A 390 -4.99 25.21 -3.40
N SER A 391 -5.11 24.39 -4.46
CA SER A 391 -4.59 23.01 -4.50
C SER A 391 -3.29 22.88 -5.29
N GLU A 392 -2.85 23.95 -5.95
CA GLU A 392 -1.76 23.94 -6.95
C GLU A 392 -0.43 23.50 -6.33
N ASP A 393 -0.05 24.09 -5.19
CA ASP A 393 1.23 23.77 -4.53
C ASP A 393 1.26 22.33 -4.05
N TYR A 394 0.16 21.87 -3.45
CA TYR A 394 0.04 20.49 -3.00
C TYR A 394 0.13 19.52 -4.18
N LEU A 395 -0.59 19.79 -5.27
CA LEU A 395 -0.54 18.93 -6.46
C LEU A 395 0.83 18.95 -7.14
N ARG A 396 1.50 20.10 -7.24
CA ARG A 396 2.88 20.15 -7.77
C ARG A 396 3.79 19.21 -6.99
N ARG A 397 3.75 19.25 -5.66
CA ARG A 397 4.53 18.34 -4.80
C ARG A 397 4.20 16.87 -5.10
N MET A 398 2.91 16.55 -5.23
CA MET A 398 2.46 15.18 -5.51
C MET A 398 2.83 14.69 -6.92
N THR A 399 2.97 15.59 -7.91
CA THR A 399 3.42 15.23 -9.26
C THR A 399 4.92 15.07 -9.40
N THR A 400 5.70 15.63 -8.48
CA THR A 400 7.17 15.54 -8.48
C THR A 400 7.71 14.39 -7.63
N VAL A 401 6.83 13.59 -7.01
CA VAL A 401 7.26 12.48 -6.17
C VAL A 401 8.03 11.44 -6.99
N THR A 402 9.15 10.98 -6.43
CA THR A 402 10.01 9.97 -7.05
C THR A 402 9.36 8.59 -6.97
N ARG A 403 9.43 7.82 -8.06
CA ARG A 403 8.95 6.43 -8.14
C ARG A 403 9.99 5.57 -8.87
N THR A 404 10.96 5.08 -8.13
CA THR A 404 12.11 4.31 -8.64
C THR A 404 12.15 2.88 -8.12
N ILE A 405 11.48 2.57 -7.00
CA ILE A 405 11.43 1.21 -6.46
C ILE A 405 10.84 0.27 -7.53
N GLY A 406 11.56 -0.82 -7.81
CA GLY A 406 11.18 -1.83 -8.81
C GLY A 406 11.38 -1.40 -10.28
N ARG A 407 11.97 -0.22 -10.54
CA ARG A 407 12.16 0.33 -11.90
C ARG A 407 13.63 0.53 -12.29
N LEU A 408 14.53 -0.28 -11.74
CA LEU A 408 15.96 -0.24 -12.09
C LEU A 408 16.13 -0.34 -13.62
N GLY A 409 16.77 0.67 -14.23
CA GLY A 409 17.03 0.73 -15.67
C GLY A 409 15.96 1.42 -16.52
N THR A 410 14.85 1.89 -15.95
CA THR A 410 13.93 2.80 -16.64
C THR A 410 14.28 4.23 -16.21
N PRO A 411 14.78 5.11 -17.10
CA PRO A 411 14.98 6.50 -16.75
C PRO A 411 13.65 7.09 -16.26
N PRO A 412 13.65 7.99 -15.26
CA PRO A 412 12.44 8.75 -14.96
C PRO A 412 11.94 9.37 -16.27
N ALA A 413 10.62 9.28 -16.52
CA ALA A 413 10.04 9.96 -17.67
C ALA A 413 10.51 11.43 -17.63
N PRO A 414 11.00 12.00 -18.74
CA PRO A 414 11.44 13.37 -18.76
C PRO A 414 10.31 14.22 -18.18
N THR A 415 10.65 15.09 -17.23
CA THR A 415 9.68 16.06 -16.70
C THR A 415 9.07 16.77 -17.90
N PRO A 416 7.73 16.74 -18.08
CA PRO A 416 7.12 17.50 -19.16
C PRO A 416 7.60 18.94 -19.06
N ALA A 417 8.09 19.50 -20.17
CA ALA A 417 8.42 20.91 -20.22
C ALA A 417 7.23 21.68 -19.67
N ALA A 418 7.48 22.64 -18.76
CA ALA A 418 6.42 23.48 -18.24
C ALA A 418 5.63 24.02 -19.44
N PRO A 419 4.29 23.84 -19.48
CA PRO A 419 3.51 24.44 -20.54
C PRO A 419 3.81 25.94 -20.55
N PRO A 420 3.86 26.58 -21.75
CA PRO A 420 4.05 28.02 -21.82
C PRO A 420 3.04 28.70 -20.89
N PRO A 421 3.42 29.78 -20.20
CA PRO A 421 2.54 30.44 -19.25
C PRO A 421 1.25 30.85 -19.99
N HIS A 422 0.16 30.14 -19.71
CA HIS A 422 -1.16 30.62 -20.06
C HIS A 422 -1.43 31.81 -19.13
N PRO A 423 -1.93 32.95 -19.65
CA PRO A 423 -2.24 34.10 -18.82
C PRO A 423 -3.21 33.66 -17.72
N ALA A 424 -2.74 33.72 -16.48
CA ALA A 424 -3.52 33.41 -15.31
C ALA A 424 -4.63 34.46 -15.18
N SER A 425 -5.84 34.11 -15.57
CA SER A 425 -7.03 34.81 -15.07
C SER A 425 -7.47 34.12 -13.80
N SER A 426 -7.10 34.67 -12.64
CA SER A 426 -7.64 34.30 -11.33
C SER A 426 -9.12 34.69 -11.26
N PRO A 427 -10.06 33.78 -10.93
CA PRO A 427 -11.39 34.18 -10.49
C PRO A 427 -11.45 34.19 -8.95
N SER A 428 -12.15 35.20 -8.43
CA SER A 428 -12.58 35.39 -7.03
C SER A 428 -13.30 34.15 -6.43
N PRO A 429 -13.39 34.00 -5.09
CA PRO A 429 -13.66 32.72 -4.42
C PRO A 429 -15.12 32.20 -4.49
N ASP A 430 -16.06 32.92 -5.10
CA ASP A 430 -17.45 32.48 -5.24
C ASP A 430 -17.78 32.10 -6.68
N ALA A 431 -18.01 30.80 -6.90
CA ALA A 431 -18.42 30.22 -8.17
C ALA A 431 -17.53 30.62 -9.36
N ALA A 432 -16.26 30.21 -9.33
CA ALA A 432 -15.36 30.32 -10.47
C ALA A 432 -15.98 29.64 -11.71
N ARG A 433 -16.47 30.45 -12.66
CA ARG A 433 -16.62 30.06 -14.06
C ARG A 433 -15.23 30.17 -14.67
N SER A 434 -14.45 29.10 -14.67
CA SER A 434 -13.27 29.06 -15.54
C SER A 434 -13.75 28.83 -16.96
N GLY A 435 -13.53 29.81 -17.84
CA GLY A 435 -13.60 29.63 -19.30
C GLY A 435 -12.31 28.99 -19.83
N VAL A 436 -11.74 28.05 -19.08
CA VAL A 436 -10.44 27.44 -19.40
C VAL A 436 -10.68 26.04 -19.95
N GLY A 437 -10.45 25.89 -21.25
CA GLY A 437 -10.64 24.66 -22.00
C GLY A 437 -11.99 24.54 -22.71
N PRO A 438 -12.22 23.44 -23.44
CA PRO A 438 -13.30 23.29 -24.42
C PRO A 438 -14.68 23.21 -23.77
N GLY A 439 -14.78 23.08 -22.43
CA GLY A 439 -16.04 22.95 -21.69
C GLY A 439 -16.31 24.12 -20.74
N ARG A 440 -17.60 24.45 -20.53
CA ARG A 440 -17.98 25.27 -19.37
C ARG A 440 -17.95 24.39 -18.13
N LEU A 441 -16.81 24.35 -17.45
CA LEU A 441 -16.67 23.76 -16.13
C LEU A 441 -17.17 24.78 -15.09
N LYS A 442 -18.10 24.36 -14.24
CA LYS A 442 -18.56 25.18 -13.13
C LYS A 442 -18.45 24.35 -11.85
N SER A 443 -17.52 24.72 -10.97
CA SER A 443 -17.43 24.12 -9.64
C SER A 443 -18.54 24.68 -8.75
N SER A 444 -19.20 23.81 -7.99
CA SER A 444 -20.08 24.19 -6.89
C SER A 444 -19.72 23.37 -5.66
N THR A 445 -19.41 24.03 -4.56
CA THR A 445 -19.15 23.38 -3.28
C THR A 445 -20.49 22.93 -2.69
N LEU A 446 -20.74 21.61 -2.65
CA LEU A 446 -21.92 21.03 -2.00
C LEU A 446 -21.49 20.51 -0.63
N ALA A 447 -21.65 21.35 0.41
CA ALA A 447 -21.70 21.07 1.86
C ALA A 447 -20.74 21.93 2.71
N PRO A 448 -21.15 22.32 3.94
CA PRO A 448 -20.28 22.92 4.96
C PRO A 448 -19.41 21.82 5.65
N PRO A 449 -18.48 22.17 6.58
CA PRO A 449 -17.33 21.35 7.04
C PRO A 449 -17.69 19.93 7.55
N PRO A 450 -16.73 18.97 7.59
CA PRO A 450 -15.30 19.19 7.85
C PRO A 450 -14.37 19.13 6.64
N THR A 451 -14.86 18.78 5.44
CA THR A 451 -14.09 18.85 4.18
C THR A 451 -14.99 19.51 3.13
N PRO A 452 -14.72 20.74 2.66
CA PRO A 452 -15.44 21.26 1.49
C PRO A 452 -15.04 20.38 0.30
N ARG A 453 -15.94 19.51 -0.14
CA ARG A 453 -15.70 18.61 -1.26
C ARG A 453 -16.39 19.20 -2.51
N PRO A 454 -15.64 19.64 -3.53
CA PRO A 454 -16.22 20.26 -4.71
C PRO A 454 -16.97 19.21 -5.54
N CYS A 455 -18.19 19.54 -5.96
CA CYS A 455 -18.82 18.89 -7.10
C CYS A 455 -18.62 19.76 -8.32
N TRP A 456 -18.15 19.16 -9.41
CA TRP A 456 -18.01 19.83 -10.70
C TRP A 456 -19.27 19.58 -11.52
N ARG A 457 -19.94 20.66 -11.93
CA ARG A 457 -20.92 20.61 -13.01
C ARG A 457 -20.18 20.87 -14.30
N CYS A 458 -19.99 19.82 -15.09
CA CYS A 458 -19.24 19.86 -16.31
C CYS A 458 -20.19 19.94 -17.51
N THR A 459 -19.99 20.92 -18.38
CA THR A 459 -20.65 20.99 -19.69
C THR A 459 -19.58 20.84 -20.77
N PHE A 460 -19.68 19.78 -21.56
CA PHE A 460 -18.75 19.43 -22.63
C PHE A 460 -19.43 19.67 -23.99
N PRO A 461 -19.17 20.79 -24.67
CA PRO A 461 -19.66 21.03 -26.02
C PRO A 461 -18.83 20.23 -27.02
N HIS A 462 -19.49 19.82 -28.09
CA HIS A 462 -18.89 19.17 -29.24
C HIS A 462 -19.74 19.49 -30.47
N SER A 463 -19.17 20.20 -31.45
CA SER A 463 -19.77 20.37 -32.78
C SER A 463 -21.27 20.73 -32.81
N GLY A 464 -21.71 21.69 -31.98
CA GLY A 464 -23.10 22.17 -31.93
C GLY A 464 -24.04 21.45 -30.94
N CYS A 465 -23.59 20.38 -30.29
CA CYS A 465 -24.29 19.71 -29.20
C CYS A 465 -23.52 19.87 -27.87
N SER A 466 -24.18 19.66 -26.73
CA SER A 466 -23.50 19.66 -25.42
C SER A 466 -23.91 18.48 -24.53
N SER A 467 -22.91 17.79 -23.98
CA SER A 467 -23.10 16.81 -22.92
C SER A 467 -22.96 17.49 -21.56
N ARG A 468 -23.86 17.19 -20.63
CA ARG A 468 -23.82 17.72 -19.25
C ARG A 468 -23.65 16.57 -18.25
N ALA A 469 -22.64 16.67 -17.41
CA ALA A 469 -22.36 15.73 -16.33
C ALA A 469 -22.20 16.47 -15.00
N ILE A 470 -22.58 15.80 -13.91
CA ILE A 470 -22.21 16.22 -12.55
C ILE A 470 -21.23 15.18 -12.01
N CYS A 471 -20.02 15.64 -11.72
CA CYS A 471 -18.93 14.83 -11.20
C CYS A 471 -18.65 15.25 -9.77
N CYS A 472 -18.98 14.37 -8.84
CA CYS A 472 -18.99 14.69 -7.42
C CYS A 472 -17.88 13.97 -6.62
N GLY A 473 -16.95 13.29 -7.28
CA GLY A 473 -15.96 12.46 -6.60
C GLY A 473 -16.63 11.55 -5.57
N SER A 474 -16.14 11.58 -4.34
CA SER A 474 -16.60 10.76 -3.20
C SER A 474 -17.75 11.39 -2.39
N THR A 475 -18.50 12.35 -2.94
CA THR A 475 -19.55 13.12 -2.20
C THR A 475 -20.99 12.68 -2.44
N SER A 476 -21.26 11.81 -3.41
CA SER A 476 -22.63 11.50 -3.81
C SER A 476 -23.26 10.40 -2.95
N THR A 477 -23.77 10.77 -1.77
CA THR A 477 -24.86 10.03 -1.10
C THR A 477 -26.18 10.82 -1.08
N ALA A 478 -26.22 12.02 -1.68
CA ALA A 478 -27.43 12.83 -1.71
C ALA A 478 -28.45 12.33 -2.75
N ALA A 479 -29.65 12.00 -2.28
CA ALA A 479 -30.82 11.69 -3.10
C ALA A 479 -31.20 12.87 -4.03
N PRO A 480 -31.79 12.60 -5.22
CA PRO A 480 -32.15 13.65 -6.16
C PRO A 480 -33.16 14.64 -5.53
N SER A 481 -32.86 15.94 -5.62
CA SER A 481 -33.80 17.02 -5.30
C SER A 481 -35.07 16.88 -6.16
N PRO A 482 -36.29 17.01 -5.60
CA PRO A 482 -37.56 16.79 -6.30
C PRO A 482 -37.94 17.89 -7.31
N ARG A 483 -37.00 18.76 -7.72
CA ARG A 483 -37.28 19.86 -8.67
C ARG A 483 -37.27 19.34 -10.12
N PRO A 484 -38.39 19.40 -10.88
CA PRO A 484 -38.52 18.74 -12.19
C PRO A 484 -37.67 19.30 -13.34
N LYS A 485 -36.87 20.37 -13.12
CA LYS A 485 -36.25 21.17 -14.20
C LYS A 485 -34.73 20.98 -14.37
N GLN A 486 -34.06 20.11 -13.61
CA GLN A 486 -32.62 19.83 -13.80
C GLN A 486 -32.37 18.32 -13.95
N ARG A 487 -32.27 17.86 -15.20
CA ARG A 487 -31.84 16.50 -15.55
C ARG A 487 -30.33 16.53 -15.84
N ALA A 488 -29.53 15.80 -15.07
CA ALA A 488 -28.09 15.66 -15.23
C ALA A 488 -27.64 14.26 -14.80
N THR A 489 -26.65 13.68 -15.48
CA THR A 489 -26.08 12.38 -15.11
C THR A 489 -25.09 12.56 -13.97
N TRP A 490 -25.31 11.82 -12.87
CA TRP A 490 -24.45 11.81 -11.69
C TRP A 490 -23.47 10.63 -11.76
N ILE A 491 -22.17 10.90 -11.63
CA ILE A 491 -21.13 9.86 -11.62
C ILE A 491 -20.24 10.07 -10.39
N GLY A 492 -20.26 9.10 -9.47
CA GLY A 492 -19.39 9.05 -8.29
C GLY A 492 -18.22 8.08 -8.48
N SER A 493 -17.06 8.44 -7.91
CA SER A 493 -15.79 7.68 -7.98
C SER A 493 -15.78 6.43 -7.09
N SER A 494 -16.60 6.40 -6.03
CA SER A 494 -16.67 5.29 -5.06
C SER A 494 -18.13 4.95 -4.68
N GLY A 495 -18.56 3.71 -4.90
CA GLY A 495 -19.85 3.21 -4.40
C GLY A 495 -21.07 3.59 -5.26
N ALA A 496 -22.18 2.87 -5.06
CA ALA A 496 -23.32 2.78 -5.96
C ALA A 496 -24.16 4.07 -6.05
N SER A 497 -24.19 4.72 -7.21
CA SER A 497 -25.41 5.01 -7.99
C SER A 497 -25.14 6.00 -9.14
N VAL A 498 -25.56 5.62 -10.35
CA VAL A 498 -25.77 6.57 -11.46
C VAL A 498 -27.27 6.85 -11.49
N TRP A 499 -27.69 8.06 -11.13
CA TRP A 499 -29.07 8.47 -11.37
C TRP A 499 -29.19 8.95 -12.81
N THR A 500 -29.65 8.07 -13.69
CA THR A 500 -30.01 8.44 -15.06
C THR A 500 -31.45 8.96 -15.09
N SER A 501 -31.64 10.27 -14.98
CA SER A 501 -32.77 10.88 -15.71
C SER A 501 -32.32 11.00 -17.16
N ARG A 502 -33.12 10.51 -18.13
CA ARG A 502 -32.83 10.52 -19.59
C ARG A 502 -31.88 11.65 -20.02
N PRO A 503 -30.79 11.36 -20.77
CA PRO A 503 -29.82 12.37 -21.17
C PRO A 503 -30.52 13.51 -21.92
N LEU A 504 -30.21 14.75 -21.56
CA LEU A 504 -30.61 15.91 -22.35
C LEU A 504 -29.49 16.21 -23.33
N VAL A 505 -29.57 15.62 -24.52
CA VAL A 505 -28.80 16.09 -25.68
C VAL A 505 -29.53 17.36 -26.16
N LEU A 506 -28.98 18.53 -25.83
CA LEU A 506 -29.41 19.78 -26.46
C LEU A 506 -28.57 19.95 -27.72
N CYS A 507 -29.11 19.52 -28.85
CA CYS A 507 -28.63 19.96 -30.15
C CYS A 507 -29.57 21.08 -30.61
N THR A 508 -29.02 22.27 -30.84
CA THR A 508 -29.73 23.33 -31.56
C THR A 508 -29.38 23.15 -33.04
N GLY A 509 -30.38 22.82 -33.85
CA GLY A 509 -30.31 23.00 -35.30
C GLY A 509 -30.55 24.44 -35.69
#